data_AF-A0A2S2PFL8-F1
#
_entry.id   AF-A0A2S2PFL8-F1
#
_cell.length_a   1.000
_cell.length_b   1.000
_cell.length_c   1.000
_cell.angle_alpha   90.00
_cell.angle_beta   90.00
_cell.angle_gamma   90.00
#
_symmetry.space_group_name_H-M   'P 1'
#
loop_
_entity.id
_entity.type
_entity.pdbx_description
1 polymer ?
#
loop_
_entity_poly.entity_id
_entity_poly.type
_entity_poly.pdbx_seq_one_letter_code
_entity_poly.pdbx_strand_id
1 'polypeptide(L)'
;TLVTTLGITNTSMRLKKKKRLELYEGRDDGIHISEIQQLRININNAVDVFINQLNWRYEKLMGVADDFGFLSGASLYNMSTIELKKAAMDLAMKYEKDINGAEFVDEISDFQHVVKSIIPDHIKSATVIELLQLIQDYNLKESYPNIEIVFRIFLTMPVTAATCERSFSKLKLIKNYLRSTMGQERLSNLSILSIENEVAGEINFEDVIDEFAAIKSRKVKL
;
A
#
# COMPACT_ATOMS: atom_id res chain seq x y z
N THR A 1 -68.20 -30.91 27.22
CA THR A 1 -68.00 -29.61 26.54
C THR A 1 -66.59 -29.12 26.84
N LEU A 2 -65.83 -28.77 25.79
CA LEU A 2 -64.45 -28.24 25.79
C LEU A 2 -63.24 -29.20 25.93
N VAL A 3 -63.38 -30.51 25.71
CA VAL A 3 -62.21 -31.44 25.63
C VAL A 3 -62.02 -32.05 24.23
N THR A 4 -62.98 -31.89 23.32
CA THR A 4 -62.92 -32.42 21.94
C THR A 4 -62.50 -31.38 20.88
N THR A 5 -62.33 -30.10 21.22
CA THR A 5 -61.96 -29.03 20.26
C THR A 5 -60.47 -28.70 20.21
N LEU A 6 -59.63 -29.25 21.09
CA LEU A 6 -58.21 -28.90 21.16
C LEU A 6 -57.23 -30.06 20.93
N GLY A 7 -57.71 -31.27 20.61
CA GLY A 7 -56.87 -32.30 19.97
C GLY A 7 -55.57 -32.68 20.70
N ILE A 8 -55.52 -32.58 22.04
CA ILE A 8 -54.32 -32.97 22.80
C ILE A 8 -54.53 -34.37 23.36
N THR A 9 -54.17 -35.39 22.58
CA THR A 9 -53.99 -36.75 23.08
C THR A 9 -52.64 -36.85 23.78
N ASN A 10 -52.69 -37.06 25.11
CA ASN A 10 -51.53 -37.39 25.94
C ASN A 10 -50.94 -38.74 25.50
N THR A 11 -49.81 -38.72 24.79
CA THR A 11 -48.95 -39.90 24.61
C THR A 11 -47.68 -39.73 25.43
N SER A 12 -47.81 -39.95 26.74
CA SER A 12 -46.65 -40.02 27.65
C SER A 12 -46.19 -41.47 27.80
N MET A 13 -45.26 -41.93 26.94
CA MET A 13 -44.41 -43.05 27.31
C MET A 13 -43.30 -42.53 28.22
N ARG A 14 -43.37 -42.93 29.49
CA ARG A 14 -42.44 -42.55 30.56
C ARG A 14 -41.09 -43.23 30.33
N LEU A 15 -40.13 -42.52 29.75
CA LEU A 15 -38.74 -42.98 29.68
C LEU A 15 -38.10 -42.92 31.08
N LYS A 16 -37.66 -44.07 31.60
CA LYS A 16 -36.96 -44.17 32.89
C LYS A 16 -35.68 -43.32 32.84
N LYS A 17 -35.63 -42.24 33.63
CA LYS A 17 -34.41 -41.45 33.85
C LYS A 17 -33.37 -42.30 34.60
N LYS A 18 -32.25 -42.62 33.96
CA LYS A 18 -31.05 -43.09 34.65
C LYS A 18 -30.41 -41.85 35.29
N LYS A 19 -30.38 -41.79 36.62
CA LYS A 19 -29.78 -40.68 37.38
C LYS A 19 -28.26 -40.70 37.09
N ARG A 20 -27.76 -39.79 36.24
CA ARG A 20 -26.34 -39.47 36.20
C ARG A 20 -26.08 -38.46 37.31
N LEU A 21 -25.03 -38.73 38.08
CA LEU A 21 -24.54 -37.92 39.18
C LEU A 21 -24.38 -36.46 38.70
N GLU A 22 -25.01 -35.52 39.41
CA GLU A 22 -24.81 -34.09 39.21
C GLU A 22 -23.38 -33.73 39.60
N LEU A 23 -22.48 -33.70 38.63
CA LEU A 23 -21.31 -32.86 38.72
C LEU A 23 -21.79 -31.46 38.38
N TYR A 24 -21.59 -30.56 39.34
CA TYR A 24 -21.95 -29.15 39.31
C TYR A 24 -21.20 -28.45 38.16
N GLU A 25 -21.63 -28.63 36.92
CA GLU A 25 -21.34 -27.69 35.85
C GLU A 25 -22.27 -26.50 36.11
N GLY A 26 -21.74 -25.50 36.83
CA GLY A 26 -22.31 -24.17 36.75
C GLY A 26 -22.45 -23.85 35.27
N ARG A 27 -23.68 -23.63 34.81
CA ARG A 27 -23.90 -23.05 33.49
C ARG A 27 -23.23 -21.69 33.57
N ASP A 28 -22.08 -21.55 32.93
CA ASP A 28 -21.76 -20.27 32.35
C ASP A 28 -22.91 -20.00 31.39
N ASP A 29 -23.84 -19.14 31.83
CA ASP A 29 -24.80 -18.48 30.94
C ASP A 29 -24.00 -17.53 30.05
N GLY A 30 -23.12 -18.10 29.23
CA GLY A 30 -22.45 -17.42 28.15
C GLY A 30 -23.52 -16.97 27.17
N ILE A 31 -23.42 -15.71 26.73
CA ILE A 31 -24.33 -15.11 25.75
C ILE A 31 -24.44 -16.10 24.57
N HIS A 32 -25.62 -16.69 24.38
CA HIS A 32 -25.89 -17.60 23.27
C HIS A 32 -26.01 -16.79 21.97
N ILE A 33 -24.88 -16.29 21.46
CA ILE A 33 -24.82 -15.55 20.21
C ILE A 33 -25.12 -16.55 19.09
N SER A 34 -26.18 -16.31 18.31
CA SER A 34 -26.49 -17.12 17.13
C SER A 34 -25.33 -17.04 16.12
N GLU A 35 -25.10 -18.10 15.34
CA GLU A 35 -24.08 -18.11 14.28
C GLU A 35 -24.22 -16.91 13.31
N ILE A 36 -25.45 -16.47 13.04
CA ILE A 36 -25.73 -15.28 12.22
C ILE A 36 -25.28 -13.98 12.93
N GLN A 37 -25.45 -13.90 14.26
CA GLN A 37 -24.99 -12.77 15.04
C GLN A 37 -23.46 -12.76 15.16
N GLN A 38 -22.81 -13.92 15.32
CA GLN A 38 -21.34 -14.03 15.26
C GLN A 38 -20.81 -13.60 13.89
N LEU A 39 -21.44 -14.04 12.81
CA LEU A 39 -21.09 -13.61 11.45
C LEU A 39 -21.25 -12.09 11.29
N ARG A 40 -22.36 -11.51 11.77
CA ARG A 40 -22.59 -10.07 11.73
C ARG A 40 -21.53 -9.30 12.53
N ILE A 41 -21.18 -9.76 13.73
CA ILE A 41 -20.13 -9.14 14.54
C ILE A 41 -18.79 -9.19 13.81
N ASN A 42 -18.44 -10.33 13.20
CA ASN A 42 -17.20 -10.47 12.45
C ASN A 42 -17.16 -9.56 11.21
N ILE A 43 -18.27 -9.44 10.48
CA ILE A 43 -18.37 -8.52 9.33
C ILE A 43 -18.22 -7.08 9.79
N ASN A 44 -18.91 -6.68 10.87
CA ASN A 44 -18.81 -5.32 11.40
C ASN A 44 -17.38 -5.01 11.86
N ASN A 45 -16.73 -5.91 12.58
CA ASN A 45 -15.34 -5.76 12.98
C ASN A 45 -14.41 -5.62 11.76
N ALA A 46 -14.62 -6.41 10.69
CA ALA A 46 -13.84 -6.29 9.47
C ALA A 46 -14.06 -4.93 8.79
N VAL A 47 -15.31 -4.46 8.72
CA VAL A 47 -15.66 -3.13 8.17
C VAL A 47 -15.03 -2.02 9.00
N ASP A 48 -15.07 -2.09 10.33
CA ASP A 48 -14.45 -1.10 11.22
C ASP A 48 -12.93 -1.07 11.03
N VAL A 49 -12.29 -2.23 10.88
CA VAL A 49 -10.86 -2.30 10.53
C VAL A 49 -10.62 -1.64 9.18
N PHE A 50 -11.42 -1.93 8.15
CA PHE A 50 -11.24 -1.30 6.84
C PHE A 50 -11.40 0.22 6.89
N ILE A 51 -12.43 0.72 7.58
CA ILE A 51 -12.65 2.16 7.76
C ILE A 51 -11.46 2.80 8.46
N ASN A 52 -10.99 2.21 9.56
CA ASN A 52 -9.85 2.74 10.31
C ASN A 52 -8.57 2.75 9.48
N GLN A 53 -8.30 1.69 8.71
CA GLN A 53 -7.13 1.62 7.84
C GLN A 53 -7.19 2.64 6.70
N LEU A 54 -8.36 2.84 6.11
CA LEU A 54 -8.56 3.84 5.05
C LEU A 54 -8.41 5.27 5.60
N ASN A 55 -9.00 5.57 6.75
CA ASN A 55 -8.90 6.88 7.38
C ASN A 55 -7.46 7.20 7.78
N TRP A 56 -6.78 6.27 8.47
CA TRP A 56 -5.37 6.43 8.84
C TRP A 56 -4.50 6.69 7.60
N ARG A 57 -4.70 5.93 6.53
CA ARG A 57 -3.94 6.11 5.29
C ARG A 57 -4.24 7.46 4.63
N TYR A 58 -5.50 7.88 4.62
CA TYR A 58 -5.90 9.18 4.07
C TYR A 58 -5.26 10.34 4.84
N GLU A 59 -5.31 10.31 6.17
CA GLU A 59 -4.67 11.32 7.03
C GLU A 59 -3.16 11.40 6.79
N LYS A 60 -2.49 10.24 6.65
CA LYS A 60 -1.05 10.20 6.34
C LYS A 60 -0.74 10.75 4.95
N LEU A 61 -1.54 10.43 3.95
CA LEU A 61 -1.37 10.97 2.59
C LEU A 61 -1.64 12.47 2.54
N MET A 62 -2.63 12.97 3.28
CA MET A 62 -2.88 14.41 3.43
C MET A 62 -1.67 15.12 4.05
N GLY A 63 -1.07 14.57 5.11
CA GLY A 63 0.15 15.13 5.68
C GLY A 63 1.31 15.20 4.68
N VAL A 64 1.50 14.18 3.84
CA VAL A 64 2.49 14.22 2.76
C VAL A 64 2.12 15.25 1.69
N ALA A 65 0.85 15.38 1.34
CA ALA A 65 0.40 16.39 0.39
C ALA A 65 0.62 17.81 0.91
N ASP A 66 0.47 18.04 2.22
CA ASP A 66 0.75 19.32 2.86
C ASP A 66 2.26 19.61 2.87
N ASP A 67 3.08 18.62 3.23
CA ASP A 67 4.55 18.76 3.26
C ASP A 67 5.13 19.13 1.89
N PHE A 68 4.66 18.48 0.82
CA PHE A 68 5.19 18.69 -0.55
C PHE A 68 4.33 19.66 -1.39
N GLY A 69 3.21 20.18 -0.85
CA GLY A 69 2.27 20.99 -1.61
C GLY A 69 2.84 22.32 -2.12
N PHE A 70 3.87 22.85 -1.46
CA PHE A 70 4.56 24.07 -1.86
C PHE A 70 5.38 23.90 -3.16
N LEU A 71 5.71 22.67 -3.54
CA LEU A 71 6.46 22.32 -4.74
C LEU A 71 5.60 22.30 -6.01
N SER A 72 4.27 22.40 -5.87
CA SER A 72 3.39 22.49 -7.02
C SER A 72 3.62 23.79 -7.79
N GLY A 73 3.43 23.78 -9.11
CA GLY A 73 3.62 24.97 -9.93
C GLY A 73 2.74 26.15 -9.50
N ALA A 74 1.50 25.88 -9.05
CA ALA A 74 0.62 26.90 -8.49
C ALA A 74 1.20 27.58 -7.23
N SER A 75 1.76 26.79 -6.31
CA SER A 75 2.41 27.29 -5.10
C SER A 75 3.70 28.06 -5.42
N LEU A 76 4.53 27.56 -6.34
CA LEU A 76 5.73 28.27 -6.79
C LEU A 76 5.41 29.62 -7.46
N TYR A 77 4.25 29.76 -8.11
CA TYR A 77 3.84 31.04 -8.68
C TYR A 77 3.33 32.03 -7.63
N ASN A 78 2.41 31.58 -6.75
CA ASN A 78 1.64 32.45 -5.85
C ASN A 78 2.33 32.72 -4.51
N MET A 79 3.14 31.79 -4.00
CA MET A 79 3.72 31.85 -2.66
C MET A 79 4.88 32.84 -2.59
N SER A 80 5.00 33.53 -1.45
CA SER A 80 6.13 34.44 -1.20
C SER A 80 7.43 33.67 -1.01
N THR A 81 8.56 34.30 -1.30
CA THR A 81 9.90 33.68 -1.11
C THR A 81 10.13 33.29 0.35
N ILE A 82 9.60 34.05 1.31
CA ILE A 82 9.76 33.80 2.75
C ILE A 82 9.02 32.52 3.18
N GLU A 83 7.78 32.34 2.72
CA GLU A 83 6.98 31.14 3.02
C GLU A 83 7.59 29.89 2.38
N LEU A 84 8.10 30.00 1.15
CA LEU A 84 8.80 28.90 0.47
C LEU A 84 10.06 28.49 1.23
N LYS A 85 10.88 29.45 1.67
CA LYS A 85 12.09 29.17 2.46
C LYS A 85 11.74 28.47 3.78
N LYS A 86 10.65 28.88 4.44
CA LYS A 86 10.18 28.23 5.67
C LYS A 86 9.74 26.79 5.41
N ALA A 87 8.88 26.56 4.42
CA ALA A 87 8.39 25.22 4.07
C ALA A 87 9.54 24.30 3.61
N ALA A 88 10.50 24.84 2.85
CA ALA A 88 11.70 24.11 2.45
C ALA A 88 12.55 23.70 3.65
N MET A 89 12.72 24.59 4.63
CA MET A 89 13.45 24.29 5.85
C MET A 89 12.74 23.24 6.72
N ASP A 90 11.41 23.33 6.85
CA ASP A 90 10.59 22.34 7.56
C ASP A 90 10.70 20.95 6.90
N LEU A 91 10.69 20.89 5.57
CA LEU A 91 10.87 19.64 4.82
C LEU A 91 12.30 19.10 4.94
N ALA A 92 13.31 19.96 4.91
CA ALA A 92 14.71 19.56 5.09
C ALA A 92 14.97 18.96 6.49
N MET A 93 14.33 19.49 7.54
CA MET A 93 14.38 18.89 8.89
C MET A 93 13.74 17.49 8.94
N LYS A 94 12.76 17.20 8.07
CA LYS A 94 12.14 15.89 8.00
C LYS A 94 13.02 14.86 7.26
N TYR A 95 13.80 15.32 6.28
CA TYR A 95 14.66 14.50 5.43
C TYR A 95 16.14 14.90 5.55
N GLU A 96 16.63 15.13 6.78
CA GLU A 96 18.01 15.59 7.07
C GLU A 96 19.11 14.68 6.51
N LYS A 97 18.79 13.40 6.25
CA LYS A 97 19.72 12.43 5.69
C LYS A 97 19.87 12.53 4.18
N ASP A 98 18.85 13.05 3.50
CA ASP A 98 18.74 13.05 2.05
C ASP A 98 18.98 14.45 1.46
N ILE A 99 18.77 15.51 2.26
CA ILE A 99 18.75 16.91 1.79
C ILE A 99 19.64 17.79 2.67
N ASN A 100 20.45 18.65 2.04
CA ASN A 100 21.12 19.73 2.74
C ASN A 100 20.16 20.93 2.88
N GLY A 101 19.68 21.18 4.09
CA GLY A 101 18.67 22.22 4.33
C GLY A 101 19.12 23.64 4.00
N ALA A 102 20.40 23.99 4.18
CA ALA A 102 20.89 25.32 3.87
C ALA A 102 20.90 25.56 2.34
N GLU A 103 21.44 24.60 1.59
CA GLU A 103 21.50 24.67 0.12
C GLU A 103 20.09 24.61 -0.50
N PHE A 104 19.21 23.73 0.02
CA PHE A 104 17.86 23.59 -0.49
C PHE A 104 17.02 24.87 -0.38
N VAL A 105 17.17 25.62 0.71
CA VAL A 105 16.46 26.89 0.96
C VAL A 105 16.89 27.98 -0.02
N ASP A 106 18.13 27.96 -0.50
CA ASP A 106 18.60 28.89 -1.51
C ASP A 106 18.23 28.41 -2.91
N GLU A 107 18.43 27.12 -3.20
CA GLU A 107 18.03 26.48 -4.45
C GLU A 107 16.54 26.71 -4.76
N ILE A 108 15.64 26.52 -3.79
CA ILE A 108 14.19 26.67 -4.01
C ILE A 108 13.83 28.11 -4.41
N SER A 109 14.52 29.10 -3.83
CA SER A 109 14.27 30.50 -4.16
C SER A 109 14.74 30.84 -5.57
N ASP A 110 15.93 30.38 -5.95
CA ASP A 110 16.45 30.59 -7.30
C ASP A 110 15.63 29.83 -8.34
N PHE A 111 15.25 28.60 -8.04
CA PHE A 111 14.42 27.77 -8.91
C PHE A 111 13.04 28.40 -9.15
N GLN A 112 12.45 29.06 -8.14
CA GLN A 112 11.20 29.81 -8.33
C GLN A 112 11.34 30.88 -9.44
N HIS A 113 12.46 31.60 -9.47
CA HIS A 113 12.73 32.62 -10.47
C HIS A 113 12.96 32.01 -11.86
N VAL A 114 13.72 30.90 -11.93
CA VAL A 114 13.99 30.18 -13.17
C VAL A 114 12.71 29.64 -13.78
N VAL A 115 11.87 28.98 -12.97
CA VAL A 115 10.58 28.45 -13.42
C VAL A 115 9.68 29.58 -13.95
N LYS A 116 9.62 30.72 -13.25
CA LYS A 116 8.91 31.94 -13.69
C LYS A 116 9.43 32.49 -15.02
N SER A 117 10.72 32.38 -15.29
CA SER A 117 11.32 32.85 -16.55
C SER A 117 11.10 31.89 -17.72
N ILE A 118 11.07 30.58 -17.48
CA ILE A 118 11.01 29.58 -18.55
C ILE A 118 9.56 29.33 -19.00
N ILE A 119 8.58 29.40 -18.08
CA ILE A 119 7.18 29.08 -18.40
C ILE A 119 6.18 30.11 -17.83
N PRO A 120 6.17 31.39 -18.27
CA PRO A 120 5.31 32.42 -17.66
C PRO A 120 3.81 32.07 -17.64
N ASP A 121 3.31 31.37 -18.66
CA ASP A 121 1.88 31.14 -18.88
C ASP A 121 1.35 29.77 -18.39
N HIS A 122 2.20 28.76 -18.20
CA HIS A 122 1.77 27.40 -17.81
C HIS A 122 2.18 26.95 -16.40
N ILE A 123 2.94 27.74 -15.64
CA ILE A 123 3.40 27.36 -14.29
C ILE A 123 2.25 26.95 -13.37
N LYS A 124 1.11 27.64 -13.43
CA LYS A 124 -0.01 27.37 -12.52
C LYS A 124 -0.60 25.97 -12.66
N SER A 125 -0.44 25.35 -13.83
CA SER A 125 -0.90 23.98 -14.11
C SER A 125 0.24 22.96 -14.05
N ALA A 126 1.49 23.39 -13.85
CA ALA A 126 2.64 22.52 -13.93
C ALA A 126 2.62 21.49 -12.80
N THR A 127 2.65 20.22 -13.20
CA THR A 127 2.76 19.08 -12.29
C THR A 127 4.22 18.89 -11.84
N VAL A 128 4.42 18.22 -10.71
CA VAL A 128 5.79 17.93 -10.21
C VAL A 128 6.60 17.09 -11.20
N ILE A 129 5.93 16.26 -12.01
CA ILE A 129 6.57 15.47 -13.08
C ILE A 129 7.11 16.39 -14.18
N GLU A 130 6.32 17.35 -14.64
CA GLU A 130 6.74 18.32 -15.66
C GLU A 130 7.88 19.21 -15.14
N LEU A 131 7.85 19.60 -13.86
CA LEU A 131 8.94 20.35 -13.23
C LEU A 131 10.24 19.52 -13.16
N LEU A 132 10.14 18.22 -12.86
CA LEU A 132 11.30 17.33 -12.89
C LEU A 132 11.82 17.12 -14.31
N GLN A 133 10.94 16.98 -15.30
CA GLN A 133 11.31 16.89 -16.72
C GLN A 133 12.05 18.15 -17.18
N LEU A 134 11.59 19.34 -16.77
CA LEU A 134 12.26 20.61 -17.04
C LEU A 134 13.70 20.61 -16.50
N ILE A 135 13.93 20.10 -15.29
CA ILE A 135 15.28 20.00 -14.74
C ILE A 135 16.18 19.11 -15.62
N GLN A 136 15.64 18.03 -16.16
CA GLN A 136 16.37 17.12 -17.05
C GLN A 136 16.63 17.75 -18.44
N ASP A 137 15.60 18.34 -19.04
CA ASP A 137 15.66 18.92 -20.39
C ASP A 137 16.66 20.09 -20.48
N TYR A 138 16.72 20.91 -19.43
CA TYR A 138 17.67 22.03 -19.34
C TYR A 138 18.99 21.65 -18.63
N ASN A 139 19.20 20.37 -18.33
CA ASN A 139 20.37 19.84 -17.64
C ASN A 139 20.73 20.59 -16.33
N LEU A 140 19.71 20.99 -15.58
CA LEU A 140 19.83 21.80 -14.36
C LEU A 140 20.12 20.95 -13.11
N LYS A 141 20.38 19.65 -13.29
CA LYS A 141 20.62 18.70 -12.20
C LYS A 141 21.81 19.08 -11.32
N GLU A 142 22.88 19.59 -11.93
CA GLU A 142 24.08 20.02 -11.19
C GLU A 142 23.84 21.31 -10.40
N SER A 143 22.91 22.16 -10.86
CA SER A 143 22.58 23.43 -10.21
C SER A 143 21.54 23.27 -9.09
N TYR A 144 20.64 22.28 -9.21
CA TYR A 144 19.56 22.04 -8.23
C TYR A 144 19.49 20.58 -7.78
N PRO A 145 20.56 20.02 -7.19
CA PRO A 145 20.61 18.63 -6.76
C PRO A 145 19.59 18.32 -5.66
N ASN A 146 19.38 19.23 -4.70
CA ASN A 146 18.45 19.00 -3.59
C ASN A 146 16.99 19.01 -4.08
N ILE A 147 16.65 19.91 -5.02
CA ILE A 147 15.31 19.92 -5.63
C ILE A 147 15.03 18.64 -6.40
N GLU A 148 15.99 18.13 -7.18
CA GLU A 148 15.85 16.86 -7.90
C GLU A 148 15.61 15.69 -6.93
N ILE A 149 16.34 15.63 -5.81
CA ILE A 149 16.15 14.63 -4.77
C ILE A 149 14.73 14.71 -4.19
N VAL A 150 14.27 15.91 -3.82
CA VAL A 150 12.93 16.13 -3.26
C VAL A 150 11.83 15.71 -4.22
N PHE A 151 11.93 16.09 -5.50
CA PHE A 151 10.98 15.67 -6.52
C PHE A 151 10.98 14.16 -6.72
N ARG A 152 12.15 13.51 -6.72
CA ARG A 152 12.23 12.05 -6.80
C ARG A 152 11.60 11.38 -5.58
N ILE A 153 11.84 11.89 -4.36
CA ILE A 153 11.19 11.39 -3.15
C ILE A 153 9.67 11.49 -3.31
N PHE A 154 9.16 12.67 -3.69
CA PHE A 154 7.72 12.87 -3.85
C PHE A 154 7.09 11.93 -4.89
N LEU A 155 7.71 11.77 -6.06
CA LEU A 155 7.19 10.94 -7.15
C LEU A 155 7.32 9.44 -6.91
N THR A 156 8.26 9.02 -6.05
CA THR A 156 8.44 7.61 -5.67
C THR A 156 7.61 7.20 -4.46
N MET A 157 7.00 8.16 -3.75
CA MET A 157 6.07 7.85 -2.67
C MET A 157 4.88 7.04 -3.23
N PRO A 158 4.51 5.92 -2.59
CA PRO A 158 3.39 5.11 -3.03
C PRO A 158 2.07 5.81 -2.70
N VAL A 159 1.61 6.68 -3.60
CA VAL A 159 0.35 7.44 -3.44
C VAL A 159 -0.87 6.59 -3.81
N THR A 160 -0.70 5.50 -4.58
CA THR A 160 -1.83 4.72 -5.11
C THR A 160 -1.72 3.21 -4.87
N ALA A 161 -2.87 2.57 -4.72
CA ALA A 161 -3.01 1.11 -4.58
C ALA A 161 -2.82 0.34 -5.91
N ALA A 162 -2.52 1.03 -7.01
CA ALA A 162 -2.44 0.44 -8.35
C ALA A 162 -1.32 -0.61 -8.46
N THR A 163 -0.19 -0.41 -7.78
CA THR A 163 0.89 -1.40 -7.68
C THR A 163 0.45 -2.67 -6.96
N CYS A 164 -0.40 -2.55 -5.93
CA CYS A 164 -1.01 -3.69 -5.27
C CYS A 164 -1.94 -4.44 -6.23
N GLU A 165 -2.79 -3.74 -6.98
CA GLU A 165 -3.73 -4.37 -7.94
C GLU A 165 -3.00 -5.15 -9.04
N ARG A 166 -1.95 -4.57 -9.63
CA ARG A 166 -1.10 -5.25 -10.62
C ARG A 166 -0.50 -6.52 -10.05
N SER A 167 0.07 -6.44 -8.84
CA SER A 167 0.69 -7.58 -8.16
C SER A 167 -0.31 -8.67 -7.81
N PHE A 168 -1.48 -8.32 -7.28
CA PHE A 168 -2.54 -9.28 -6.95
C PHE A 168 -3.13 -9.96 -8.20
N SER A 169 -3.24 -9.22 -9.31
CA SER A 169 -3.67 -9.78 -10.60
C SER A 169 -2.69 -10.85 -11.10
N LYS A 170 -1.38 -10.56 -11.09
CA LYS A 170 -0.35 -11.56 -11.46
C LYS A 170 -0.30 -12.74 -10.49
N LEU A 171 -0.39 -12.48 -9.19
CA LEU A 171 -0.44 -13.52 -8.16
C LEU A 171 -1.60 -14.49 -8.38
N LYS A 172 -2.78 -14.00 -8.78
CA LYS A 172 -3.94 -14.84 -9.09
C LYS A 172 -3.69 -15.79 -10.27
N LEU A 173 -2.91 -15.36 -11.26
CA LEU A 173 -2.54 -16.20 -12.42
C LEU A 173 -1.49 -17.26 -12.03
N ILE A 174 -0.53 -16.88 -11.19
CA ILE A 174 0.58 -17.75 -10.77
C ILE A 174 0.12 -18.79 -9.74
N LYS A 175 -0.63 -18.35 -8.73
CA LYS A 175 -1.17 -19.17 -7.64
C LYS A 175 -2.62 -19.54 -7.92
N ASN A 176 -2.80 -20.54 -8.77
CA ASN A 176 -4.11 -21.13 -9.04
C ASN A 176 -4.33 -22.42 -8.22
N TYR A 177 -5.53 -22.98 -8.25
CA TYR A 177 -5.92 -24.17 -7.48
C TYR A 177 -4.95 -25.35 -7.66
N LEU A 178 -4.49 -25.57 -8.89
CA LEU A 178 -3.55 -26.64 -9.26
C LEU A 178 -2.11 -26.40 -8.76
N ARG A 179 -1.74 -25.14 -8.47
CA ARG A 179 -0.41 -24.72 -8.01
C ARG A 179 -0.42 -24.19 -6.57
N SER A 180 -1.41 -24.59 -5.78
CA SER A 180 -1.64 -24.08 -4.42
C SER A 180 -0.56 -24.46 -3.41
N THR A 181 0.21 -25.53 -3.67
CA THR A 181 1.27 -26.08 -2.79
C THR A 181 2.67 -25.51 -3.05
N MET A 182 2.79 -24.45 -3.85
CA MET A 182 4.09 -23.86 -4.17
C MET A 182 4.71 -23.12 -2.98
N GLY A 183 6.03 -23.29 -2.78
CA GLY A 183 6.79 -22.57 -1.74
C GLY A 183 6.82 -21.06 -1.98
N GLN A 184 6.92 -20.29 -0.89
CA GLN A 184 6.85 -18.82 -0.92
C GLN A 184 7.97 -18.19 -1.74
N GLU A 185 9.20 -18.71 -1.64
CA GLU A 185 10.34 -18.24 -2.43
C GLU A 185 10.07 -18.35 -3.93
N ARG A 186 9.61 -19.53 -4.38
CA ARG A 186 9.26 -19.75 -5.78
C ARG A 186 8.09 -18.87 -6.24
N LEU A 187 7.08 -18.66 -5.39
CA LEU A 187 5.95 -17.78 -5.68
C LEU A 187 6.40 -16.33 -5.85
N SER A 188 7.25 -15.84 -4.95
CA SER A 188 7.80 -14.49 -4.98
C SER A 188 8.63 -14.27 -6.25
N ASN A 189 9.55 -15.18 -6.57
CA ASN A 189 10.40 -15.09 -7.77
C ASN A 189 9.56 -15.08 -9.06
N LEU A 190 8.55 -15.95 -9.17
CA LEU A 190 7.65 -15.96 -10.34
C LEU A 190 6.79 -14.69 -10.43
N SER A 191 6.42 -14.13 -9.29
CA SER A 191 5.62 -12.90 -9.24
C SER A 191 6.43 -11.70 -9.72
N ILE A 192 7.71 -11.60 -9.31
CA ILE A 192 8.63 -10.57 -9.79
C ILE A 192 8.79 -10.68 -11.32
N LEU A 193 9.11 -11.87 -11.84
CA LEU A 193 9.24 -12.09 -13.29
C LEU A 193 7.96 -11.73 -14.07
N SER A 194 6.79 -12.01 -13.49
CA SER A 194 5.51 -11.73 -14.15
C SER A 194 5.06 -10.26 -14.05
N ILE A 195 5.49 -9.54 -13.01
CA ILE A 195 5.22 -8.11 -12.84
C ILE A 195 6.15 -7.32 -13.77
N GLU A 196 7.44 -7.65 -13.75
CA GLU A 196 8.49 -7.03 -14.56
C GLU A 196 8.72 -7.77 -15.89
N ASN A 197 7.63 -8.18 -16.54
CA ASN A 197 7.69 -9.04 -17.73
C ASN A 197 8.42 -8.39 -18.92
N GLU A 198 8.39 -7.06 -19.03
CA GLU A 198 9.11 -6.32 -20.07
C GLU A 198 10.63 -6.47 -19.87
N VAL A 199 11.12 -6.16 -18.67
CA VAL A 199 12.53 -6.33 -18.29
C VAL A 199 12.95 -7.79 -18.34
N ALA A 200 12.09 -8.72 -17.88
CA ALA A 200 12.38 -10.15 -17.93
C ALA A 200 12.48 -10.67 -19.37
N GLY A 201 11.81 -10.03 -20.34
CA GLY A 201 11.91 -10.36 -21.76
C GLY A 201 13.23 -9.96 -22.41
N GLU A 202 13.97 -9.03 -21.80
CA GLU A 202 15.30 -8.60 -22.25
C GLU A 202 16.42 -9.53 -21.78
N ILE A 203 16.13 -10.45 -20.85
CA ILE A 203 17.11 -11.40 -20.30
C ILE A 203 17.46 -12.44 -21.37
N ASN A 204 18.75 -12.60 -21.67
CA ASN A 204 19.23 -13.64 -22.56
C ASN A 204 19.14 -15.02 -21.90
N PHE A 205 18.29 -15.89 -22.45
CA PHE A 205 18.10 -17.24 -21.92
C PHE A 205 19.34 -18.12 -22.04
N GLU A 206 20.21 -17.89 -23.03
CA GLU A 206 21.44 -18.68 -23.18
C GLU A 206 22.38 -18.46 -21.99
N ASP A 207 22.58 -17.21 -21.59
CA ASP A 207 23.42 -16.85 -20.44
C ASP A 207 22.88 -17.45 -19.13
N VAL A 208 21.55 -17.44 -18.95
CA VAL A 208 20.89 -18.03 -17.77
C VAL A 208 21.06 -19.56 -17.73
N ILE A 209 20.99 -20.23 -18.89
CA ILE A 209 21.19 -21.68 -19.00
C ILE A 209 22.63 -22.04 -18.63
N ASP A 210 23.61 -21.28 -19.15
CA ASP A 210 25.02 -21.51 -18.89
C ASP A 210 25.37 -21.28 -17.41
N GLU A 211 24.84 -20.21 -16.81
CA GLU A 211 25.01 -19.94 -15.38
C GLU A 211 24.38 -21.05 -14.52
N PHE A 212 23.15 -21.46 -14.85
CA PHE A 212 22.47 -22.55 -14.13
C PHE A 212 23.25 -23.86 -14.24
N ALA A 213 23.77 -24.19 -15.43
CA ALA A 213 24.60 -25.36 -15.66
C ALA A 213 25.90 -25.30 -14.84
N ALA A 214 26.57 -24.15 -14.78
CA ALA A 214 27.77 -23.95 -13.98
C ALA A 214 27.53 -24.15 -12.47
N ILE A 215 26.38 -23.71 -11.95
CA ILE A 215 26.00 -23.89 -10.54
C ILE A 215 25.67 -25.36 -10.24
N LYS A 216 24.97 -26.06 -11.15
CA LYS A 216 24.57 -27.47 -11.00
C LYS A 216 25.73 -28.45 -11.19
N SER A 217 26.66 -28.15 -12.09
CA SER A 217 27.84 -28.99 -12.39
C SER A 217 28.70 -29.26 -11.16
N ARG A 218 28.75 -28.32 -10.20
CA ARG A 218 29.48 -28.50 -8.93
C ARG A 218 28.87 -29.53 -7.97
N LYS A 219 27.70 -30.11 -8.25
CA LYS A 219 27.02 -31.11 -7.39
C LYS A 219 27.17 -32.56 -7.88
N VAL A 220 27.87 -32.82 -8.98
CA VAL A 220 28.17 -34.19 -9.44
C VAL A 220 29.66 -34.46 -9.23
N LYS A 221 30.02 -35.07 -8.10
CA LYS A 221 31.27 -35.83 -7.99
C LYS A 221 30.94 -37.26 -8.40
N LEU A 222 31.54 -37.69 -9.52
CA LEU A 222 31.69 -39.10 -9.88
C LEU A 222 32.46 -39.84 -8.79
#